data_AF-A0A0B8NW67-F1
#
_entry.id   AF-A0A0B8NW67-F1
#
_cell.length_a   1.000
_cell.length_b   1.000
_cell.length_c   1.000
_cell.angle_alpha   90.00
_cell.angle_beta   90.00
_cell.angle_gamma   90.00
#
_symmetry.space_group_name_H-M   'P 1'
#
loop_
_entity.id
_entity.type
_entity.pdbx_description
1 polymer ?
#
loop_
_entity_poly.entity_id
_entity_poly.type
_entity_poly.pdbx_seq_one_letter_code
_entity_poly.pdbx_strand_id
1 'polypeptide(L)' 'MFNKILVVCIGNICRSPIGEEILKQAFPNKQVTSSGLGAW' A
#
# COMPACT_ATOMS: atom_id res chain seq x y z
N MET A 1 -13.76 6.39 10.95
CA MET A 1 -12.82 5.24 11.02
C MET A 1 -12.24 4.98 9.63
N PHE A 2 -10.96 4.63 9.51
CA PHE A 2 -10.27 4.48 8.22
C PHE A 2 -10.56 3.12 7.57
N ASN A 3 -11.05 3.14 6.33
CA ASN A 3 -11.37 1.93 5.55
C ASN A 3 -10.53 1.79 4.28
N LYS A 4 -9.89 2.87 3.83
CA LYS A 4 -9.03 2.91 2.65
C LYS A 4 -7.64 3.38 3.08
N ILE A 5 -6.61 2.65 2.67
CA ILE A 5 -5.21 2.93 2.99
C ILE A 5 -4.42 2.95 1.68
N LEU A 6 -3.66 4.02 1.47
CA LEU A 6 -2.73 4.16 0.36
C LEU A 6 -1.30 4.14 0.91
N VAL A 7 -0.54 3.10 0.58
CA VAL A 7 0.86 2.96 0.97
C VAL A 7 1.74 3.60 -0.10
N VAL A 8 2.55 4.58 0.27
CA VAL A 8 3.33 5.36 -0.70
C VAL A 8 4.83 5.15 -0.47
N CYS A 9 5.57 4.91 -1.55
CA CYS A 9 7.03 5.06 -1.56
C CYS A 9 7.48 5.89 -2.78
N ILE A 10 8.76 5.82 -3.15
CA ILE A 10 9.26 6.55 -4.32
C ILE A 10 8.86 5.83 -5.62
N GLY A 11 9.35 4.60 -5.83
CA GLY A 11 9.21 3.93 -7.14
C GLY A 11 8.06 2.93 -7.26
N ASN A 12 7.28 2.68 -6.22
CA ASN A 12 6.26 1.63 -6.18
C ASN A 12 6.71 0.20 -6.55
N ILE A 13 7.98 -0.14 -6.33
CA ILE A 13 8.56 -1.45 -6.74
C ILE A 13 9.20 -2.25 -5.60
N CYS A 14 9.37 -1.65 -4.41
CA CYS A 14 9.97 -2.35 -3.27
C CYS A 14 9.15 -2.15 -1.99
N ARG A 15 9.21 -0.96 -1.39
CA ARG A 15 8.66 -0.71 -0.05
C ARG A 15 7.13 -0.72 -0.02
N SER A 16 6.48 0.02 -0.92
CA SER A 16 5.02 0.14 -0.91
C SER A 16 4.27 -1.11 -1.37
N PRO A 17 4.73 -1.90 -2.37
CA PRO A 17 4.09 -3.18 -2.68
C PRO A 17 4.18 -4.18 -1.53
N ILE A 18 5.33 -4.24 -0.84
CA ILE A 18 5.49 -5.10 0.35
C ILE A 18 4.55 -4.64 1.47
N GLY A 19 4.50 -3.34 1.75
CA GLY A 19 3.63 -2.78 2.77
C GLY A 19 2.14 -3.02 2.48
N GLU A 20 1.72 -2.94 1.21
CA GLU A 20 0.36 -3.26 0.78
C GLU A 20 -0.02 -4.70 1.13
N GLU A 21 0.81 -5.68 0.77
CA GLU A 21 0.51 -7.10 1.01
C GLU A 21 0.52 -7.46 2.50
N ILE A 22 1.47 -6.93 3.27
CA ILE A 22 1.50 -7.11 4.74
C ILE A 22 0.22 -6.55 5.37
N LEU A 23 -0.22 -5.37 4.95
CA LEU A 23 -1.43 -4.73 5.49
C LEU A 23 -2.71 -5.43 5.04
N LYS A 24 -2.78 -5.97 3.82
CA LYS A 24 -3.90 -6.80 3.38
C LYS A 24 -4.03 -8.06 4.23
N GLN A 25 -2.91 -8.70 4.56
CA GLN A 25 -2.90 -9.89 5.44
C GLN A 25 -3.33 -9.54 6.87
N ALA A 26 -2.82 -8.43 7.42
CA ALA A 26 -3.16 -8.00 8.77
C ALA A 26 -4.61 -7.48 8.89
N PHE A 27 -5.15 -6.89 7.82
CA PHE A 27 -6.46 -6.24 7.80
C PHE A 27 -7.27 -6.63 6.55
N PRO A 28 -7.76 -7.88 6.45
CA PRO A 28 -8.43 -8.40 5.25
C PRO A 28 -9.71 -7.65 4.87
N ASN A 29 -10.33 -6.95 5.83
CA ASN A 29 -11.54 -6.16 5.61
C ASN A 29 -11.27 -4.69 5.21
N LYS A 30 -10.02 -4.30 5.03
CA LYS A 30 -9.61 -2.93 4.65
C LYS A 30 -9.20 -2.90 3.18
N GLN A 31 -9.51 -1.81 2.50
CA GLN A 31 -9.06 -1.60 1.13
C GLN A 31 -7.67 -0.97 1.16
N VAL A 32 -6.65 -1.76 0.83
CA VAL A 32 -5.24 -1.33 0.84
C VAL A 32 -4.73 -1.33 -0.59
N THR A 33 -4.05 -0.25 -0.98
CA THR A 33 -3.45 -0.05 -2.30
C THR A 33 -2.08 0.63 -2.14
N SER A 34 -1.23 0.57 -3.16
CA SER A 34 0.08 1.23 -3.16
C SER A 34 0.31 2.13 -4.37
N SER A 35 1.17 3.14 -4.19
CA SER A 35 1.61 4.04 -5.25
C SER A 35 3.04 4.55 -5.01
N GLY A 36 3.62 5.16 -6.03
CA GLY A 36 4.97 5.73 -6.01
C GLY A 36 4.95 7.18 -6.45
N LEU A 37 5.57 8.06 -5.67
CA LEU A 37 5.68 9.49 -6.01
C LEU A 37 6.47 9.76 -7.30
N GLY A 38 7.37 8.85 -7.65
CA GLY A 38 8.12 8.84 -8.90
C GLY A 38 7.94 7.55 -9.67
N ALA A 39 6.79 6.87 -9.50
CA ALA A 39 6.38 5.84 -10.44
C ALA A 39 5.86 6.55 -11.69
N TRP A 40 6.40 6.18 -12.85
CA TRP A 40 6.04 6.70 -14.16
C TRP A 40 5.15 5.69 -14.87
#